data_AF-A0A2K9H9M0-F1
#
_entry.id   AF-A0A2K9H9M0-F1
#
_cell.length_a   1.000
_cell.length_b   1.000
_cell.length_c   1.000
_cell.angle_alpha   90.00
_cell.angle_beta   90.00
_cell.angle_gamma   90.00
#
_symmetry.space_group_name_H-M   'P 1'
#
loop_
_entity.id
_entity.type
_entity.pdbx_description
1 polymer ?
#
loop_
_entity_poly.entity_id
_entity_poly.type
_entity_poly.pdbx_seq_one_letter_code
_entity_poly.pdbx_strand_id
1 'polypeptide(L)'
;MKKIITLCFLLLGWLNSAFGQATFNIDGFSKQYYGKVYYADTSALTTAGWVEVYDRITKKKLIHVDADDLSFDLHDGKIKANIAEFPYGEYSVLLYEDYNFDGRKDFAIMDGNNGCYNGPSFQIFLATNKGFVYNADFTELAQGNCGLFTINKKDKTLTTMIKDGCCWHQYSDYSVVNNRPKLIRTQTDDSSKSPIYTLTIEEWTGKKPIKKVFKGINLENELVKDYFMFHVDKVNKDVILYNLDDCLLYYAVLDAEKSVEFYYPADRLQEDSKFKYDKKNGKLTFSNKDAKYSIYDKSGTVGIDITYKGKTYQWKGNPKSQHGSMVKLLKTKLGNVAYQ
;
A
#
# COMPACT_ATOMS: atom_id res chain seq x y z
N MET A 1 23.14 72.36 15.13
CA MET A 1 22.22 71.20 15.04
C MET A 1 21.68 71.08 13.62
N LYS A 2 22.13 70.09 12.84
CA LYS A 2 21.56 69.56 11.56
C LYS A 2 22.64 68.60 10.98
N LYS A 3 22.86 67.45 11.63
CA LYS A 3 22.43 66.10 11.18
C LYS A 3 22.94 65.85 9.74
N ILE A 4 24.14 65.31 9.48
CA ILE A 4 24.69 63.98 9.83
C ILE A 4 23.61 62.89 9.87
N ILE A 5 22.78 62.77 8.83
CA ILE A 5 21.96 61.56 8.59
C ILE A 5 21.74 61.42 7.07
N THR A 6 22.80 61.19 6.30
CA THR A 6 22.64 60.81 4.87
C THR A 6 23.71 59.82 4.41
N LEU A 7 24.16 58.93 5.31
CA LEU A 7 25.12 57.87 4.97
C LEU A 7 24.80 56.51 5.62
N CYS A 8 23.56 56.28 6.05
CA CYS A 8 23.12 54.96 6.56
C CYS A 8 22.07 54.26 5.68
N PHE A 9 21.49 54.92 4.67
CA PHE A 9 20.44 54.30 3.84
C PHE A 9 20.94 53.60 2.57
N LEU A 10 22.23 53.68 2.25
CA LEU A 10 22.82 52.95 1.11
C LEU A 10 23.50 51.63 1.51
N LEU A 11 23.60 51.32 2.81
CA LEU A 11 24.18 50.06 3.31
C LEU A 11 23.12 49.05 3.82
N LEU A 12 21.85 49.43 3.90
CA LEU A 12 20.75 48.52 4.30
C LEU A 12 20.03 47.85 3.12
N GLY A 13 20.31 48.24 1.88
CA GLY A 13 19.72 47.64 0.68
C GLY A 13 20.43 46.37 0.18
N TRP A 14 21.44 45.89 0.89
CA TRP A 14 22.26 44.72 0.53
C TRP A 14 22.16 43.58 1.55
N LEU A 15 21.10 43.58 2.35
CA LEU A 15 20.56 42.34 2.93
C LEU A 15 19.44 41.85 2.01
N ASN A 16 19.74 41.73 0.72
CA ASN A 16 18.94 40.84 -0.11
C ASN A 16 19.13 39.46 0.51
N SER A 17 18.03 38.92 1.01
CA SER A 17 17.90 37.53 1.43
C SER A 17 18.75 36.66 0.52
N ALA A 18 19.93 36.25 1.00
CA ALA A 18 20.65 35.17 0.38
C ALA A 18 19.75 33.95 0.64
N PHE A 19 18.83 33.69 -0.30
CA PHE A 19 18.11 32.43 -0.34
C PHE A 19 19.17 31.33 -0.16
N GLY A 20 18.93 30.44 0.80
CA GLY A 20 19.93 29.54 1.38
C GLY A 20 20.33 28.46 0.39
N GLN A 21 20.85 28.80 -0.78
CA GLN A 21 21.36 27.83 -1.72
C GLN A 21 22.57 27.13 -1.10
N ALA A 22 22.60 25.81 -1.19
CA ALA A 22 23.64 25.02 -0.55
C ALA A 22 24.02 23.83 -1.42
N THR A 23 25.31 23.50 -1.41
CA THR A 23 25.82 22.26 -1.97
C THR A 23 26.38 21.39 -0.86
N PHE A 24 25.89 20.16 -0.77
CA PHE A 24 26.35 19.18 0.19
C PHE A 24 27.14 18.07 -0.51
N ASN A 25 28.18 17.59 0.15
CA ASN A 25 28.87 16.38 -0.28
C ASN A 25 28.09 15.16 0.22
N ILE A 26 27.94 14.16 -0.64
CA ILE A 26 27.40 12.85 -0.33
C ILE A 26 28.58 11.87 -0.35
N ASP A 27 28.90 11.26 0.79
CA ASP A 27 30.08 10.38 0.93
C ASP A 27 29.72 9.12 1.75
N GLY A 28 30.66 8.18 1.89
CA GLY A 28 30.51 6.95 2.69
C GLY A 28 29.89 5.77 1.95
N PHE A 29 29.23 5.98 0.80
CA PHE A 29 28.58 4.90 0.04
C PHE A 29 29.53 4.10 -0.88
N SER A 30 30.70 4.65 -1.22
CA SER A 30 31.68 4.02 -2.10
C SER A 30 33.10 4.49 -1.79
N LYS A 31 34.08 3.59 -1.96
CA LYS A 31 35.51 3.96 -1.93
C LYS A 31 35.94 4.71 -3.20
N GLN A 32 35.30 4.43 -4.32
CA GLN A 32 35.69 4.94 -5.64
C GLN A 32 34.96 6.23 -6.02
N TYR A 33 33.75 6.44 -5.49
CA TYR A 33 32.89 7.55 -5.88
C TYR A 33 32.52 8.42 -4.67
N TYR A 34 32.16 9.66 -4.96
CA TYR A 34 31.46 10.55 -4.04
C TYR A 34 30.42 11.33 -4.84
N GLY A 35 29.38 11.79 -4.16
CA GLY A 35 28.31 12.58 -4.76
C GLY A 35 28.32 14.03 -4.29
N LYS A 36 27.57 14.85 -4.99
CA LYS A 36 27.20 16.19 -4.56
C LYS A 36 25.71 16.41 -4.84
N VAL A 37 25.06 17.16 -3.98
CA VAL A 37 23.69 17.64 -4.22
C VAL A 37 23.66 19.14 -3.99
N TYR A 38 22.98 19.85 -4.87
CA TYR A 38 22.68 21.28 -4.74
C TYR A 38 21.19 21.48 -4.54
N TYR A 39 20.86 22.40 -3.64
CA TYR A 39 19.51 22.89 -3.39
C TYR A 39 19.48 24.39 -3.68
N ALA A 40 18.52 24.84 -4.49
CA ALA A 40 18.39 26.26 -4.81
C ALA A 40 17.87 27.09 -3.63
N ASP A 41 17.08 26.49 -2.74
CA ASP A 41 16.58 27.14 -1.53
C ASP A 41 16.40 26.14 -0.38
N THR A 42 17.32 26.13 0.60
CA THR A 42 17.21 25.27 1.79
C THR A 42 16.17 25.74 2.81
N SER A 43 15.48 26.85 2.57
CA SER A 43 14.37 27.29 3.44
C SER A 43 13.01 26.75 2.98
N ALA A 44 12.92 26.25 1.74
CA ALA A 44 11.71 25.66 1.20
C ALA A 44 11.59 24.18 1.58
N LEU A 45 10.36 23.68 1.69
CA LEU A 45 10.08 22.25 1.93
C LEU A 45 10.60 21.38 0.77
N THR A 46 10.49 21.92 -0.44
CA THR A 46 11.06 21.35 -1.63
C THR A 46 11.63 22.44 -2.53
N THR A 47 12.63 22.12 -3.33
CA THR A 47 13.33 23.09 -4.17
C THR A 47 13.98 22.44 -5.37
N ALA A 48 14.14 23.21 -6.45
CA ALA A 48 14.92 22.77 -7.60
C ALA A 48 16.40 22.59 -7.22
N GLY A 49 17.09 21.72 -7.93
CA GLY A 49 18.46 21.38 -7.63
C GLY A 49 19.08 20.45 -8.65
N TRP A 50 20.19 19.83 -8.25
CA TRP A 50 20.81 18.77 -9.04
C TRP A 50 21.55 17.80 -8.14
N VAL A 51 21.74 16.58 -8.65
CA VAL A 51 22.55 15.54 -8.02
C VAL A 51 23.62 15.08 -9.00
N GLU A 52 24.85 14.97 -8.52
CA GLU A 52 25.99 14.59 -9.33
C GLU A 52 26.83 13.50 -8.67
N VAL A 53 27.48 12.68 -9.51
CA VAL A 53 28.41 11.63 -9.10
C VAL A 53 29.79 11.90 -9.70
N TYR A 54 30.83 11.74 -8.89
CA TYR A 54 32.21 11.98 -9.26
C TYR A 54 33.10 10.78 -8.96
N ASP A 55 34.09 10.56 -9.81
CA ASP A 55 35.22 9.69 -9.51
C ASP A 55 36.15 10.34 -8.46
N ARG A 56 36.46 9.61 -7.39
CA ARG A 56 37.20 10.17 -6.24
C ARG A 56 38.65 10.51 -6.59
N ILE A 57 39.29 9.73 -7.46
CA ILE A 57 40.73 9.86 -7.77
C ILE A 57 40.93 10.96 -8.82
N THR A 58 40.25 10.82 -9.96
CA THR A 58 40.40 11.70 -11.12
C THR A 58 39.60 12.99 -11.00
N LYS A 59 38.66 13.06 -10.05
CA LYS A 59 37.70 14.18 -9.89
C LYS A 59 36.78 14.40 -11.09
N LYS A 60 36.75 13.44 -12.02
CA LYS A 60 35.88 13.51 -13.20
C LYS A 60 34.42 13.35 -12.79
N LYS A 61 33.55 14.24 -13.28
CA LYS A 61 32.10 14.08 -13.19
C LYS A 61 31.64 12.92 -14.08
N LEU A 62 30.88 12.00 -13.50
CA LEU A 62 30.38 10.80 -14.16
C LEU A 62 28.90 10.93 -14.52
N ILE A 63 28.10 11.47 -13.62
CA ILE A 63 26.64 11.61 -13.76
C ILE A 63 26.24 13.00 -13.28
N HIS A 64 25.25 13.60 -13.95
CA HIS A 64 24.56 14.82 -13.55
C HIS A 64 23.08 14.64 -13.88
N VAL A 65 22.22 14.95 -12.91
CA VAL A 65 20.76 14.90 -13.03
C VAL A 65 20.22 16.19 -12.42
N ASP A 66 19.55 16.98 -13.24
CA ASP A 66 18.72 18.08 -12.76
C ASP A 66 17.48 17.52 -12.08
N ALA A 67 17.02 18.19 -11.04
CA ALA A 67 15.81 17.82 -10.32
C ALA A 67 14.96 19.05 -10.06
N ASP A 68 13.70 18.99 -10.47
CA ASP A 68 12.78 20.12 -10.37
C ASP A 68 12.24 20.29 -8.94
N ASP A 69 12.21 19.20 -8.16
CA ASP A 69 11.55 19.14 -6.85
C ASP A 69 12.27 18.19 -5.88
N LEU A 70 13.31 18.68 -5.18
CA LEU A 70 14.03 17.94 -4.16
C LEU A 70 13.60 18.36 -2.74
N SER A 71 13.33 17.38 -1.89
CA SER A 71 13.34 17.54 -0.43
C SER A 71 14.66 17.04 0.15
N PHE A 72 14.96 17.41 1.40
CA PHE A 72 16.15 16.91 2.08
C PHE A 72 15.97 16.79 3.58
N ASP A 73 16.53 15.70 4.12
CA ASP A 73 16.70 15.51 5.55
C ASP A 73 18.20 15.42 5.86
N LEU A 74 18.62 16.16 6.90
CA LEU A 74 20.00 16.13 7.38
C LEU A 74 20.13 15.13 8.52
N HIS A 75 21.00 14.15 8.33
CA HIS A 75 21.37 13.15 9.33
C HIS A 75 22.70 13.54 9.95
N ASP A 76 22.68 13.96 11.22
CA ASP A 76 23.86 14.47 11.92
C ASP A 76 24.51 15.66 11.17
N GLY A 77 23.66 16.52 10.57
CA GLY A 77 24.08 17.67 9.77
C GLY A 77 24.62 17.32 8.38
N LYS A 78 24.40 16.08 7.89
CA LYS A 78 24.91 15.61 6.59
C LYS A 78 23.80 14.96 5.76
N ILE A 79 23.90 15.09 4.45
CA ILE A 79 23.14 14.27 3.51
C ILE A 79 23.78 12.88 3.46
N LYS A 80 22.99 11.83 3.72
CA LYS A 80 23.41 10.44 3.60
C LYS A 80 22.90 9.85 2.29
N ALA A 81 23.64 8.89 1.74
CA ALA A 81 23.20 8.05 0.63
C ALA A 81 22.66 6.72 1.16
N ASN A 82 21.97 5.97 0.30
CA ASN A 82 21.48 4.61 0.56
C ASN A 82 20.41 4.49 1.67
N ILE A 83 19.68 5.57 1.97
CA ILE A 83 18.43 5.49 2.74
C ILE A 83 17.31 5.25 1.73
N ALA A 84 16.59 4.14 1.87
CA ALA A 84 15.48 3.78 1.00
C ALA A 84 14.45 3.00 1.81
N GLU A 85 13.44 3.70 2.31
CA GLU A 85 12.41 3.12 3.15
C GLU A 85 11.11 2.93 2.37
N PHE A 86 10.95 1.72 1.85
CA PHE A 86 9.75 1.34 1.13
C PHE A 86 8.62 0.94 2.10
N PRO A 87 7.36 1.36 1.87
CA PRO A 87 6.90 2.24 0.78
C PRO A 87 6.79 3.73 1.15
N TYR A 88 6.90 4.13 2.42
CA TYR A 88 6.51 5.46 2.91
C TYR A 88 7.54 6.17 3.78
N GLY A 89 8.81 5.76 3.74
CA GLY A 89 9.84 6.41 4.51
C GLY A 89 10.79 7.24 3.64
N GLU A 90 11.92 7.59 4.24
CA GLU A 90 12.90 8.45 3.61
C GLU A 90 13.58 7.79 2.41
N TYR A 91 13.86 8.59 1.39
CA TYR A 91 14.78 8.23 0.31
C TYR A 91 15.93 9.23 0.22
N SER A 92 17.16 8.73 0.18
CA SER A 92 18.32 9.53 -0.20
C SER A 92 18.23 9.92 -1.67
N VAL A 93 18.66 11.14 -1.99
CA VAL A 93 18.77 11.65 -3.37
C VAL A 93 19.77 10.86 -4.25
N LEU A 94 20.61 10.03 -3.64
CA LEU A 94 21.59 9.16 -4.30
C LEU A 94 21.61 7.78 -3.63
N LEU A 95 21.39 6.75 -4.44
CA LEU A 95 21.42 5.35 -4.05
C LEU A 95 22.42 4.58 -4.93
N TYR A 96 23.17 3.66 -4.33
CA TYR A 96 24.28 2.93 -4.96
C TYR A 96 24.21 1.43 -4.67
N GLU A 97 23.58 0.67 -5.56
CA GLU A 97 23.25 -0.74 -5.37
C GLU A 97 23.20 -1.53 -6.67
N ASP A 98 23.35 -2.86 -6.63
CA ASP A 98 23.31 -3.75 -7.80
C ASP A 98 21.86 -4.03 -8.22
N TYR A 99 21.33 -3.25 -9.17
CA TYR A 99 19.93 -3.31 -9.59
C TYR A 99 19.70 -4.37 -10.67
N ASN A 100 20.71 -4.68 -11.49
CA ASN A 100 20.60 -5.68 -12.55
C ASN A 100 21.12 -7.08 -12.16
N PHE A 101 21.60 -7.23 -10.92
CA PHE A 101 22.09 -8.47 -10.32
C PHE A 101 23.34 -9.06 -11.00
N ASP A 102 24.20 -8.19 -11.54
CA ASP A 102 25.43 -8.57 -12.25
C ASP A 102 26.69 -8.54 -11.36
N GLY A 103 26.53 -8.15 -10.09
CA GLY A 103 27.60 -8.04 -9.10
C GLY A 103 28.31 -6.68 -9.09
N ARG A 104 27.90 -5.73 -9.94
CA ARG A 104 28.38 -4.35 -9.96
C ARG A 104 27.26 -3.46 -9.45
N LYS A 105 27.65 -2.47 -8.65
CA LYS A 105 26.69 -1.49 -8.14
C LYS A 105 26.43 -0.41 -9.19
N ASP A 106 25.16 -0.09 -9.32
CA ASP A 106 24.56 0.90 -10.21
C ASP A 106 24.14 2.15 -9.40
N PHE A 107 23.69 3.20 -10.08
CA PHE A 107 23.18 4.40 -9.43
C PHE A 107 21.69 4.60 -9.70
N ALA A 108 20.93 4.93 -8.65
CA ALA A 108 19.64 5.61 -8.76
C ALA A 108 19.80 7.02 -8.23
N ILE A 109 19.49 8.00 -9.07
CA ILE A 109 19.68 9.42 -8.78
C ILE A 109 18.31 10.10 -8.83
N MET A 110 17.93 10.76 -7.73
CA MET A 110 16.63 11.42 -7.63
C MET A 110 16.55 12.58 -8.62
N ASP A 111 15.48 12.64 -9.41
CA ASP A 111 15.22 13.68 -10.40
C ASP A 111 13.97 14.52 -10.09
N GLY A 112 13.36 14.28 -8.93
CA GLY A 112 12.24 15.07 -8.44
C GLY A 112 11.21 14.20 -7.76
N ASN A 113 9.95 14.64 -7.86
CA ASN A 113 8.80 14.01 -7.24
C ASN A 113 7.77 13.54 -8.28
N ASN A 114 8.20 12.80 -9.31
CA ASN A 114 7.30 12.36 -10.38
C ASN A 114 6.48 11.10 -10.04
N GLY A 115 6.75 10.45 -8.90
CA GLY A 115 6.08 9.22 -8.47
C GLY A 115 4.67 9.42 -7.90
N CYS A 116 4.09 8.36 -7.34
CA CYS A 116 2.74 8.38 -6.75
C CYS A 116 2.53 9.56 -5.79
N TYR A 117 1.47 10.35 -6.00
CA TYR A 117 1.09 11.47 -5.12
C TYR A 117 2.22 12.49 -4.90
N ASN A 118 2.98 12.83 -5.95
CA ASN A 118 4.15 13.70 -5.86
C ASN A 118 5.24 13.10 -4.95
N GLY A 119 5.42 11.77 -5.06
CA GLY A 119 6.46 11.02 -4.36
C GLY A 119 7.77 10.97 -5.16
N PRO A 120 8.88 10.54 -4.55
CA PRO A 120 10.20 10.63 -5.16
C PRO A 120 10.32 9.79 -6.44
N SER A 121 11.04 10.32 -7.43
CA SER A 121 11.37 9.65 -8.69
C SER A 121 12.86 9.62 -8.94
N PHE A 122 13.32 8.64 -9.74
CA PHE A 122 14.75 8.40 -9.96
C PHE A 122 15.08 8.10 -11.42
N GLN A 123 16.27 8.52 -11.83
CA GLN A 123 16.94 8.05 -13.04
C GLN A 123 17.95 6.96 -12.68
N ILE A 124 17.94 5.87 -13.45
CA ILE A 124 18.78 4.69 -13.20
C ILE A 124 19.93 4.63 -14.20
N PHE A 125 21.14 4.47 -13.68
CA PHE A 125 22.37 4.35 -14.45
C PHE A 125 23.08 3.05 -14.11
N LEU A 126 23.11 2.13 -15.08
CA LEU A 126 23.75 0.82 -14.91
C LEU A 126 25.25 0.89 -15.14
N ALA A 127 26.01 0.16 -14.34
CA ALA A 127 27.45 0.02 -14.48
C ALA A 127 27.81 -0.80 -15.73
N THR A 128 28.85 -0.37 -16.41
CA THR A 128 29.42 -1.06 -17.58
C THR A 128 30.94 -1.05 -17.48
N ASN A 129 31.62 -1.78 -18.38
CA ASN A 129 33.08 -1.73 -18.46
C ASN A 129 33.63 -0.33 -18.80
N LYS A 130 32.80 0.61 -19.27
CA LYS A 130 33.20 1.94 -19.72
C LYS A 130 32.70 3.07 -18.81
N GLY A 131 32.11 2.75 -17.67
CA GLY A 131 31.44 3.71 -16.77
C GLY A 131 29.95 3.41 -16.65
N PHE A 132 29.13 4.44 -16.47
CA PHE A 132 27.70 4.29 -16.20
C PHE A 132 26.86 4.72 -17.41
N VAL A 133 25.77 4.01 -17.67
CA VAL A 133 24.87 4.26 -18.80
C VAL A 133 23.43 4.37 -18.28
N TYR A 134 22.76 5.46 -18.66
CA TYR A 134 21.33 5.65 -18.38
C TYR A 134 20.51 4.49 -18.95
N ASN A 135 19.57 3.97 -18.16
CA ASN A 135 18.69 2.90 -18.55
C ASN A 135 17.22 3.33 -18.45
N ALA A 136 16.58 3.46 -19.61
CA ALA A 136 15.19 3.91 -19.71
C ALA A 136 14.21 2.93 -19.05
N ASP A 137 14.36 1.62 -19.27
CA ASP A 137 13.42 0.62 -18.77
C ASP A 137 13.44 0.54 -17.23
N PHE A 138 14.62 0.67 -16.61
CA PHE A 138 14.73 0.76 -15.15
C PHE A 138 14.22 2.11 -14.62
N THR A 139 14.49 3.20 -15.34
CA THR A 139 14.00 4.54 -14.97
C THR A 139 12.47 4.59 -15.02
N GLU A 140 11.82 3.98 -16.00
CA GLU A 140 10.36 3.90 -16.09
C GLU A 140 9.73 3.30 -14.82
N LEU A 141 10.35 2.27 -14.23
CA LEU A 141 9.90 1.69 -12.97
C LEU A 141 10.00 2.67 -11.79
N ALA A 142 10.79 3.74 -11.89
CA ALA A 142 11.04 4.72 -10.84
C ALA A 142 10.41 6.10 -11.13
N GLN A 143 9.55 6.24 -12.15
CA GLN A 143 8.92 7.51 -12.52
C GLN A 143 7.42 7.59 -12.22
N GLY A 144 6.67 6.48 -12.19
CA GLY A 144 5.22 6.50 -11.93
C GLY A 144 4.77 5.61 -10.77
N ASN A 145 5.70 4.86 -10.19
CA ASN A 145 5.44 4.03 -9.02
C ASN A 145 5.61 4.84 -7.73
N CYS A 146 5.26 4.23 -6.61
CA CYS A 146 5.32 4.86 -5.29
C CYS A 146 6.76 4.75 -4.75
N GLY A 147 7.67 5.53 -5.34
CA GLY A 147 9.10 5.54 -5.03
C GLY A 147 9.92 4.59 -5.90
N LEU A 148 11.19 4.40 -5.49
CA LEU A 148 12.08 3.43 -6.15
C LEU A 148 11.59 1.99 -5.89
N PHE A 149 11.77 1.11 -6.89
CA PHE A 149 11.56 -0.32 -6.71
C PHE A 149 12.48 -0.89 -5.62
N THR A 150 11.99 -1.91 -4.91
CA THR A 150 12.82 -2.69 -3.98
C THR A 150 13.52 -3.83 -4.71
N ILE A 151 14.62 -4.33 -4.15
CA ILE A 151 15.37 -5.45 -4.70
C ILE A 151 15.29 -6.66 -3.78
N ASN A 152 15.01 -7.83 -4.34
CA ASN A 152 15.20 -9.12 -3.69
C ASN A 152 16.41 -9.80 -4.31
N LYS A 153 17.55 -9.76 -3.61
CA LYS A 153 18.82 -10.33 -4.09
C LYS A 153 18.81 -11.85 -4.17
N LYS A 154 18.03 -12.52 -3.32
CA LYS A 154 17.94 -13.98 -3.29
C LYS A 154 17.24 -14.49 -4.53
N ASP A 155 16.11 -13.88 -4.86
CA ASP A 155 15.25 -14.30 -5.97
C ASP A 155 15.56 -13.53 -7.27
N LYS A 156 16.44 -12.52 -7.21
CA LYS A 156 16.83 -11.62 -8.30
C LYS A 156 15.63 -10.95 -8.96
N THR A 157 14.78 -10.37 -8.12
CA THR A 157 13.57 -9.66 -8.55
C THR A 157 13.56 -8.22 -8.07
N LEU A 158 12.88 -7.37 -8.85
CA LEU A 158 12.55 -6.00 -8.47
C LEU A 158 11.07 -5.95 -8.14
N THR A 159 10.66 -5.17 -7.14
CA THR A 159 9.24 -4.99 -6.81
C THR A 159 8.90 -3.51 -6.81
N THR A 160 7.94 -3.10 -7.65
CA THR A 160 7.33 -1.77 -7.60
C THR A 160 5.97 -1.84 -6.91
N MET A 161 5.43 -0.68 -6.51
CA MET A 161 4.06 -0.57 -6.03
C MET A 161 3.38 0.68 -6.57
N ILE A 162 2.10 0.54 -6.89
CA ILE A 162 1.15 1.63 -7.10
C ILE A 162 -0.02 1.48 -6.13
N LYS A 163 -0.72 2.57 -5.84
CA LYS A 163 -1.89 2.54 -4.96
C LYS A 163 -2.91 3.60 -5.33
N ASP A 164 -4.13 3.41 -4.86
CA ASP A 164 -5.11 4.49 -4.77
C ASP A 164 -4.92 5.29 -3.46
N GLY A 165 -5.77 6.28 -3.24
CA GLY A 165 -5.70 7.14 -2.06
C GLY A 165 -6.17 6.47 -0.76
N CYS A 166 -6.34 5.14 -0.73
CA CYS A 166 -6.95 4.41 0.38
C CYS A 166 -6.41 2.98 0.48
N CYS A 167 -7.05 2.08 -0.25
CA CYS A 167 -7.30 0.71 0.16
C CYS A 167 -7.04 -0.29 -0.96
N TRP A 168 -6.67 0.22 -2.13
CA TRP A 168 -6.22 -0.56 -3.27
C TRP A 168 -4.71 -0.37 -3.44
N HIS A 169 -3.98 -1.48 -3.42
CA HIS A 169 -2.54 -1.51 -3.66
C HIS A 169 -2.25 -2.55 -4.72
N GLN A 170 -1.31 -2.28 -5.62
CA GLN A 170 -0.78 -3.27 -6.54
C GLN A 170 0.74 -3.28 -6.48
N TYR A 171 1.28 -4.47 -6.26
CA TYR A 171 2.70 -4.79 -6.31
C TYR A 171 3.00 -5.48 -7.64
N SER A 172 4.11 -5.11 -8.26
CA SER A 172 4.57 -5.73 -9.52
C SER A 172 5.99 -6.23 -9.34
N ASP A 173 6.20 -7.52 -9.56
CA ASP A 173 7.50 -8.16 -9.49
C ASP A 173 8.07 -8.34 -10.90
N TYR A 174 9.36 -8.00 -11.06
CA TYR A 174 10.08 -8.05 -12.31
C TYR A 174 11.32 -8.93 -12.17
N SER A 175 11.54 -9.81 -13.14
CA SER A 175 12.86 -10.43 -13.37
C SER A 175 13.73 -9.47 -14.19
N VAL A 176 15.05 -9.58 -14.10
CA VAL A 176 15.96 -8.81 -14.97
C VAL A 176 16.56 -9.72 -16.04
N VAL A 177 16.36 -9.38 -17.31
CA VAL A 177 16.91 -10.12 -18.46
C VAL A 177 17.59 -9.13 -19.39
N ASN A 178 18.90 -9.32 -19.63
CA ASN A 178 19.70 -8.45 -20.50
C ASN A 178 19.59 -6.96 -20.13
N ASN A 179 19.74 -6.64 -18.83
CA ASN A 179 19.62 -5.28 -18.29
C ASN A 179 18.27 -4.61 -18.56
N ARG A 180 17.21 -5.41 -18.65
CA ARG A 180 15.83 -4.94 -18.78
C ARG A 180 14.92 -5.63 -17.75
N PRO A 181 14.13 -4.88 -16.98
CA PRO A 181 13.09 -5.45 -16.15
C PRO A 181 12.00 -6.08 -17.02
N LYS A 182 11.54 -7.26 -16.62
CA LYS A 182 10.45 -7.99 -17.27
C LYS A 182 9.47 -8.43 -16.21
N LEU A 183 8.24 -7.94 -16.32
CA LEU A 183 7.14 -8.26 -15.42
C LEU A 183 6.92 -9.79 -15.39
N ILE A 184 6.88 -10.35 -14.19
CA ILE A 184 6.64 -11.78 -13.96
C ILE A 184 5.44 -12.03 -13.06
N ARG A 185 5.06 -11.07 -12.22
CA ARG A 185 3.93 -11.22 -11.30
C ARG A 185 3.33 -9.85 -10.95
N THR A 186 2.02 -9.81 -10.79
CA THR A 186 1.33 -8.72 -10.09
C THR A 186 0.53 -9.31 -8.94
N GLN A 187 0.48 -8.57 -7.85
CA GLN A 187 -0.41 -8.81 -6.72
C GLN A 187 -1.22 -7.56 -6.47
N THR A 188 -2.53 -7.67 -6.45
CA THR A 188 -3.44 -6.58 -6.14
C THR A 188 -4.22 -6.90 -4.87
N ASP A 189 -4.09 -6.02 -3.89
CA ASP A 189 -4.77 -6.08 -2.60
C ASP A 189 -5.85 -4.99 -2.57
N ASP A 190 -7.13 -5.38 -2.59
CA ASP A 190 -8.27 -4.46 -2.57
C ASP A 190 -9.09 -4.67 -1.30
N SER A 191 -8.99 -3.71 -0.38
CA SER A 191 -9.75 -3.66 0.88
C SER A 191 -10.81 -2.55 0.89
N SER A 192 -11.23 -2.05 -0.28
CA SER A 192 -12.28 -1.03 -0.40
C SER A 192 -13.60 -1.46 0.28
N LYS A 193 -13.83 -2.76 0.37
CA LYS A 193 -14.98 -3.40 1.03
C LYS A 193 -14.68 -3.97 2.42
N SER A 194 -13.64 -3.47 3.10
CA SER A 194 -13.28 -3.87 4.48
C SER A 194 -14.49 -4.12 5.40
N PRO A 195 -14.54 -5.22 6.18
CA PRO A 195 -13.45 -6.16 6.45
C PRO A 195 -13.23 -7.19 5.34
N ILE A 196 -14.07 -7.21 4.30
CA ILE A 196 -13.88 -8.08 3.14
C ILE A 196 -12.80 -7.48 2.24
N TYR A 197 -11.86 -8.32 1.82
CA TYR A 197 -10.80 -7.94 0.89
C TYR A 197 -10.73 -8.92 -0.28
N THR A 198 -10.21 -8.44 -1.40
CA THR A 198 -9.91 -9.26 -2.59
C THR A 198 -8.42 -9.21 -2.86
N LEU A 199 -7.81 -10.38 -2.96
CA LEU A 199 -6.44 -10.59 -3.41
C LEU A 199 -6.48 -11.14 -4.83
N THR A 200 -5.88 -10.43 -5.77
CA THR A 200 -5.70 -10.90 -7.15
C THR A 200 -4.22 -11.10 -7.44
N ILE A 201 -3.83 -12.30 -7.87
CA ILE A 201 -2.47 -12.62 -8.28
C ILE A 201 -2.50 -12.99 -9.76
N GLU A 202 -1.63 -12.36 -10.55
CA GLU A 202 -1.40 -12.70 -11.96
C GLU A 202 0.07 -13.06 -12.15
N GLU A 203 0.36 -14.24 -12.71
CA GLU A 203 1.72 -14.76 -12.92
C GLU A 203 1.99 -15.02 -14.40
N TRP A 204 3.06 -14.44 -14.95
CA TRP A 204 3.43 -14.55 -16.37
C TRP A 204 4.39 -15.71 -16.61
N THR A 205 3.88 -16.82 -17.14
CA THR A 205 4.69 -17.94 -17.67
C THR A 205 4.83 -17.92 -19.20
N GLY A 206 4.22 -16.91 -19.85
CA GLY A 206 4.19 -16.76 -21.31
C GLY A 206 3.53 -15.43 -21.72
N LYS A 207 2.81 -15.44 -22.85
CA LYS A 207 2.14 -14.23 -23.38
C LYS A 207 0.92 -13.78 -22.57
N LYS A 208 0.30 -14.69 -21.80
CA LYS A 208 -0.87 -14.42 -20.98
C LYS A 208 -0.60 -14.85 -19.54
N PRO A 209 -1.03 -14.07 -18.54
CA PRO A 209 -0.88 -14.46 -17.15
C PRO A 209 -1.87 -15.56 -16.75
N ILE A 210 -1.48 -16.36 -15.77
CA ILE A 210 -2.39 -17.21 -14.99
C ILE A 210 -2.92 -16.34 -13.85
N LYS A 211 -4.25 -16.20 -13.76
CA LYS A 211 -4.92 -15.36 -12.77
C LYS A 211 -5.53 -16.20 -11.64
N LYS A 212 -5.28 -15.81 -10.40
CA LYS A 212 -5.91 -16.35 -9.18
C LYS A 212 -6.57 -15.22 -8.42
N VAL A 213 -7.78 -15.45 -7.92
CA VAL A 213 -8.53 -14.48 -7.13
C VAL A 213 -8.97 -15.15 -5.83
N PHE A 214 -8.61 -14.55 -4.71
CA PHE A 214 -9.02 -14.97 -3.38
C PHE A 214 -9.83 -13.82 -2.73
N LYS A 215 -10.91 -14.15 -2.04
CA LYS A 215 -11.68 -13.17 -1.26
C LYS A 215 -11.62 -13.57 0.20
N GLY A 216 -11.08 -12.71 1.04
CA GLY A 216 -11.00 -12.97 2.47
C GLY A 216 -11.88 -12.03 3.28
N ILE A 217 -11.97 -12.30 4.58
CA ILE A 217 -12.53 -11.39 5.57
C ILE A 217 -11.56 -11.26 6.73
N ASN A 218 -11.21 -10.02 7.10
CA ASN A 218 -10.38 -9.75 8.27
C ASN A 218 -11.28 -9.44 9.48
N LEU A 219 -11.56 -10.45 10.30
CA LEU A 219 -12.38 -10.31 11.51
C LEU A 219 -11.67 -9.57 12.64
N GLU A 220 -10.36 -9.38 12.54
CA GLU A 220 -9.56 -8.58 13.49
C GLU A 220 -9.47 -7.11 13.06
N ASN A 221 -10.12 -6.73 11.95
CA ASN A 221 -10.19 -5.35 11.52
C ASN A 221 -10.87 -4.48 12.59
N GLU A 222 -10.33 -3.28 12.84
CA GLU A 222 -10.79 -2.36 13.89
C GLU A 222 -12.26 -1.93 13.77
N LEU A 223 -12.83 -1.99 12.56
CA LEU A 223 -14.24 -1.69 12.31
C LEU A 223 -15.16 -2.83 12.77
N VAL A 224 -14.63 -4.06 12.88
CA VAL A 224 -15.40 -5.23 13.37
C VAL A 224 -15.43 -5.18 14.89
N LYS A 225 -16.60 -4.85 15.46
CA LYS A 225 -16.74 -4.66 16.92
C LYS A 225 -17.03 -5.95 17.68
N ASP A 226 -17.79 -6.84 17.06
CA ASP A 226 -18.04 -8.19 17.57
C ASP A 226 -18.47 -9.07 16.38
N TYR A 227 -18.30 -10.38 16.51
CA TYR A 227 -18.78 -11.33 15.52
C TYR A 227 -19.26 -12.63 16.17
N PHE A 228 -20.19 -13.27 15.48
CA PHE A 228 -20.71 -14.59 15.78
C PHE A 228 -20.42 -15.51 14.61
N MET A 229 -19.80 -16.65 14.87
CA MET A 229 -19.40 -17.58 13.83
C MET A 229 -19.67 -19.02 14.25
N PHE A 230 -19.98 -19.88 13.28
CA PHE A 230 -20.00 -21.33 13.46
C PHE A 230 -19.70 -22.05 12.15
N HIS A 231 -19.12 -23.24 12.25
CA HIS A 231 -18.86 -24.14 11.13
C HIS A 231 -20.05 -25.08 10.87
N VAL A 232 -20.27 -25.46 9.61
CA VAL A 232 -21.28 -26.44 9.19
C VAL A 232 -20.57 -27.63 8.55
N ASP A 233 -20.33 -28.69 9.33
CA ASP A 233 -19.50 -29.84 8.92
C ASP A 233 -19.99 -30.47 7.60
N LYS A 234 -21.31 -30.60 7.42
CA LYS A 234 -21.91 -31.30 6.27
C LYS A 234 -21.59 -30.65 4.92
N VAL A 235 -21.45 -29.32 4.88
CA VAL A 235 -21.15 -28.58 3.64
C VAL A 235 -19.74 -27.98 3.67
N ASN A 236 -19.01 -28.16 4.77
CA ASN A 236 -17.69 -27.63 5.03
C ASN A 236 -17.60 -26.11 4.78
N LYS A 237 -18.50 -25.35 5.44
CA LYS A 237 -18.58 -23.88 5.32
C LYS A 237 -18.65 -23.23 6.69
N ASP A 238 -18.13 -22.01 6.79
CA ASP A 238 -18.32 -21.17 7.99
C ASP A 238 -19.42 -20.14 7.72
N VAL A 239 -20.26 -19.93 8.72
CA VAL A 239 -21.27 -18.88 8.73
C VAL A 239 -20.85 -17.82 9.73
N ILE A 240 -20.83 -16.56 9.29
CA ILE A 240 -20.41 -15.42 10.09
C ILE A 240 -21.53 -14.38 10.10
N LEU A 241 -21.83 -13.84 11.27
CA LEU A 241 -22.49 -12.56 11.46
C LEU A 241 -21.49 -11.61 12.11
N TYR A 242 -21.37 -10.38 11.63
CA TYR A 242 -20.45 -9.41 12.21
C TYR A 242 -21.06 -8.02 12.27
N ASN A 243 -20.72 -7.30 13.33
CA ASN A 243 -21.10 -5.92 13.56
C ASN A 243 -19.98 -5.02 13.05
N LEU A 244 -20.32 -4.10 12.14
CA LEU A 244 -19.42 -3.09 11.63
C LEU A 244 -19.74 -1.73 12.27
N ASP A 245 -18.75 -1.17 12.99
CA ASP A 245 -18.78 0.13 13.66
C ASP A 245 -19.97 0.38 14.58
N ASP A 246 -20.50 -0.67 15.23
CA ASP A 246 -21.70 -0.59 16.08
C ASP A 246 -22.94 -0.06 15.36
N CYS A 247 -22.90 -0.04 14.03
CA CYS A 247 -23.90 0.59 13.18
C CYS A 247 -24.70 -0.45 12.41
N LEU A 248 -24.02 -1.40 11.76
CA LEU A 248 -24.65 -2.30 10.79
C LEU A 248 -24.27 -3.76 11.02
N LEU A 249 -25.27 -4.63 10.89
CA LEU A 249 -25.07 -6.08 10.86
C LEU A 249 -24.76 -6.55 9.45
N TYR A 250 -23.83 -7.47 9.33
CA TYR A 250 -23.51 -8.17 8.11
C TYR A 250 -23.50 -9.68 8.33
N TYR A 251 -23.66 -10.40 7.22
CA TYR A 251 -23.61 -11.84 7.11
C TYR A 251 -22.57 -12.22 6.05
N ALA A 252 -21.77 -13.25 6.31
CA ALA A 252 -20.87 -13.83 5.34
C ALA A 252 -20.85 -15.37 5.44
N VAL A 253 -20.51 -16.01 4.32
CA VAL A 253 -20.25 -17.44 4.24
C VAL A 253 -18.86 -17.64 3.68
N LEU A 254 -18.05 -18.43 4.40
CA LEU A 254 -16.77 -18.90 3.91
C LEU A 254 -16.90 -20.31 3.35
N ASP A 255 -16.24 -20.57 2.23
CA ASP A 255 -16.13 -21.91 1.66
C ASP A 255 -15.09 -22.77 2.42
N ALA A 256 -14.84 -23.97 1.89
CA ALA A 256 -13.88 -24.93 2.44
C ALA A 256 -12.43 -24.40 2.48
N GLU A 257 -12.09 -23.45 1.61
CA GLU A 257 -10.77 -22.82 1.50
C GLU A 257 -10.70 -21.51 2.30
N LYS A 258 -11.74 -21.21 3.10
CA LYS A 258 -11.89 -19.98 3.89
C LYS A 258 -12.01 -18.72 3.03
N SER A 259 -12.41 -18.87 1.78
CA SER A 259 -12.71 -17.74 0.89
C SER A 259 -14.18 -17.32 1.02
N VAL A 260 -14.45 -16.01 0.95
CA VAL A 260 -15.78 -15.43 1.03
C VAL A 260 -16.56 -15.78 -0.24
N GLU A 261 -17.47 -16.74 -0.12
CA GLU A 261 -18.36 -17.19 -1.20
C GLU A 261 -19.59 -16.29 -1.32
N PHE A 262 -20.06 -15.76 -0.19
CA PHE A 262 -21.25 -14.90 -0.13
C PHE A 262 -21.18 -13.92 1.03
N TYR A 263 -21.70 -12.71 0.85
CA TYR A 263 -21.90 -11.74 1.92
C TYR A 263 -23.13 -10.87 1.69
N TYR A 264 -23.70 -10.34 2.76
CA TYR A 264 -24.91 -9.52 2.75
C TYR A 264 -24.94 -8.55 3.95
N PRO A 265 -25.38 -7.29 3.78
CA PRO A 265 -25.68 -6.64 2.50
C PRO A 265 -24.42 -6.43 1.64
N ALA A 266 -24.62 -6.35 0.32
CA ALA A 266 -23.51 -6.11 -0.61
C ALA A 266 -23.07 -4.63 -0.66
N ASP A 267 -23.99 -3.73 -0.34
CA ASP A 267 -23.81 -2.28 -0.34
C ASP A 267 -23.94 -1.73 1.08
N ARG A 268 -23.04 -0.83 1.47
CA ARG A 268 -22.99 -0.24 2.83
C ARG A 268 -24.05 0.83 3.09
N LEU A 269 -24.73 1.32 2.04
CA LEU A 269 -25.58 2.53 2.09
C LEU A 269 -27.07 2.25 2.36
N GLN A 270 -27.47 0.99 2.62
CA GLN A 270 -28.88 0.67 2.80
C GLN A 270 -29.25 0.61 4.30
N GLU A 271 -29.81 1.71 4.81
CA GLU A 271 -30.26 1.86 6.20
C GLU A 271 -31.65 1.26 6.48
N ASP A 272 -32.39 0.82 5.46
CA ASP A 272 -33.64 0.10 5.67
C ASP A 272 -33.40 -1.19 6.47
N SER A 273 -34.34 -1.57 7.34
CA SER A 273 -34.26 -2.82 8.09
C SER A 273 -34.11 -4.03 7.14
N LYS A 274 -32.90 -4.59 7.07
CA LYS A 274 -32.54 -5.74 6.23
C LYS A 274 -32.67 -7.06 6.98
N PHE A 275 -32.47 -7.01 8.30
CA PHE A 275 -32.57 -8.15 9.18
C PHE A 275 -33.74 -7.97 10.15
N LYS A 276 -34.33 -9.09 10.58
CA LYS A 276 -35.35 -9.14 11.63
C LYS A 276 -34.88 -10.10 12.71
N TYR A 277 -34.73 -9.61 13.93
CA TYR A 277 -34.27 -10.39 15.07
C TYR A 277 -35.41 -10.63 16.06
N ASP A 278 -35.83 -11.88 16.20
CA ASP A 278 -36.77 -12.36 17.21
C ASP A 278 -35.98 -12.74 18.47
N LYS A 279 -36.05 -11.86 19.48
CA LYS A 279 -35.31 -12.04 20.74
C LYS A 279 -35.80 -13.25 21.52
N LYS A 280 -37.10 -13.52 21.48
CA LYS A 280 -37.72 -14.62 22.24
C LYS A 280 -37.23 -15.97 21.73
N ASN A 281 -37.10 -16.11 20.42
CA ASN A 281 -36.73 -17.37 19.78
C ASN A 281 -35.24 -17.47 19.44
N GLY A 282 -34.45 -16.40 19.61
CA GLY A 282 -33.02 -16.38 19.29
C GLY A 282 -32.81 -16.62 17.79
N LYS A 283 -33.57 -15.90 16.97
CA LYS A 283 -33.67 -16.13 15.53
C LYS A 283 -33.51 -14.85 14.73
N LEU A 284 -32.55 -14.82 13.81
CA LEU A 284 -32.32 -13.73 12.89
C LEU A 284 -32.73 -14.15 11.47
N THR A 285 -33.50 -13.31 10.80
CA THR A 285 -33.96 -13.59 9.43
C THR A 285 -33.69 -12.42 8.50
N PHE A 286 -33.37 -12.74 7.24
CA PHE A 286 -33.26 -11.76 6.16
C PHE A 286 -33.59 -12.44 4.83
N SER A 287 -33.75 -11.65 3.78
CA SER A 287 -33.96 -12.16 2.42
C SER A 287 -33.02 -11.47 1.45
N ASN A 288 -32.56 -12.21 0.44
CA ASN A 288 -31.78 -11.66 -0.67
C ASN A 288 -32.31 -12.29 -1.96
N LYS A 289 -32.91 -11.47 -2.83
CA LYS A 289 -33.64 -11.95 -4.02
C LYS A 289 -34.65 -13.04 -3.65
N ASP A 290 -34.59 -14.21 -4.28
CA ASP A 290 -35.52 -15.34 -4.07
C ASP A 290 -35.14 -16.24 -2.88
N ALA A 291 -34.10 -15.88 -2.12
CA ALA A 291 -33.62 -16.67 -0.98
C ALA A 291 -34.02 -16.01 0.35
N LYS A 292 -34.51 -16.83 1.28
CA LYS A 292 -34.79 -16.45 2.67
C LYS A 292 -33.85 -17.21 3.60
N TYR A 293 -33.24 -16.47 4.52
CA TYR A 293 -32.25 -16.96 5.46
C TYR A 293 -32.80 -16.85 6.88
N SER A 294 -32.48 -17.83 7.70
CA SER A 294 -32.99 -17.97 9.06
C SER A 294 -31.92 -18.58 9.95
N ILE A 295 -31.16 -17.74 10.63
CA ILE A 295 -30.08 -18.11 11.54
C ILE A 295 -30.65 -18.25 12.94
N TYR A 296 -30.25 -19.29 13.66
CA TYR A 296 -30.68 -19.54 15.03
C TYR A 296 -29.48 -19.84 15.93
N ASP A 297 -29.54 -19.34 17.15
CA ASP A 297 -28.58 -19.56 18.24
C ASP A 297 -29.35 -19.64 19.55
N LYS A 298 -29.70 -20.86 19.96
CA LYS A 298 -30.48 -21.08 21.18
C LYS A 298 -30.31 -22.49 21.73
N SER A 299 -30.26 -22.62 23.06
CA SER A 299 -30.30 -23.90 23.77
C SER A 299 -29.22 -24.90 23.33
N GLY A 300 -28.00 -24.42 23.07
CA GLY A 300 -26.89 -25.26 22.60
C GLY A 300 -27.02 -25.72 21.14
N THR A 301 -27.99 -25.19 20.40
CA THR A 301 -28.17 -25.44 18.97
C THR A 301 -27.88 -24.18 18.18
N VAL A 302 -27.14 -24.36 17.08
CA VAL A 302 -26.77 -23.29 16.16
C VAL A 302 -26.94 -23.78 14.73
N GLY A 303 -27.31 -22.88 13.81
CA GLY A 303 -27.38 -23.21 12.40
C GLY A 303 -28.10 -22.15 11.58
N ILE A 304 -28.31 -22.49 10.30
CA ILE A 304 -29.03 -21.65 9.36
C ILE A 304 -29.95 -22.51 8.48
N ASP A 305 -31.20 -22.06 8.37
CA ASP A 305 -32.14 -22.56 7.37
C ASP A 305 -32.14 -21.60 6.18
N ILE A 306 -31.92 -22.14 4.98
CA ILE A 306 -31.90 -21.39 3.72
C ILE A 306 -33.03 -21.92 2.85
N THR A 307 -34.03 -21.09 2.59
CA THR A 307 -35.13 -21.43 1.67
C THR A 307 -34.90 -20.73 0.34
N TYR A 308 -34.79 -21.50 -0.74
CA TYR A 308 -34.62 -20.99 -2.10
C TYR A 308 -35.54 -21.72 -3.06
N LYS A 309 -36.36 -20.98 -3.81
CA LYS A 309 -37.33 -21.53 -4.78
C LYS A 309 -38.19 -22.67 -4.20
N GLY A 310 -38.71 -22.47 -2.98
CA GLY A 310 -39.58 -23.44 -2.31
C GLY A 310 -38.87 -24.64 -1.66
N LYS A 311 -37.55 -24.78 -1.80
CA LYS A 311 -36.76 -25.83 -1.13
C LYS A 311 -35.98 -25.27 0.05
N THR A 312 -36.04 -25.96 1.18
CA THR A 312 -35.32 -25.59 2.41
C THR A 312 -34.10 -26.47 2.60
N TYR A 313 -32.95 -25.83 2.79
CA TYR A 313 -31.67 -26.44 3.13
C TYR A 313 -31.37 -26.13 4.58
N GLN A 314 -31.22 -27.17 5.40
CA GLN A 314 -30.92 -27.04 6.82
C GLN A 314 -29.43 -27.27 7.06
N TRP A 315 -28.72 -26.20 7.40
CA TRP A 315 -27.31 -26.23 7.73
C TRP A 315 -27.17 -26.21 9.25
N LYS A 316 -27.09 -27.42 9.82
CA LYS A 316 -26.86 -27.61 11.26
C LYS A 316 -25.41 -27.25 11.55
N GLY A 317 -25.22 -26.18 12.32
CA GLY A 317 -23.89 -25.76 12.75
C GLY A 317 -23.34 -26.68 13.84
N ASN A 318 -22.03 -26.77 13.93
CA ASN A 318 -21.30 -27.47 14.97
C ASN A 318 -21.15 -26.54 16.19
N PRO A 319 -21.86 -26.78 17.30
CA PRO A 319 -21.83 -25.88 18.46
C PRO A 319 -20.43 -25.74 19.09
N LYS A 320 -19.53 -26.70 18.88
CA LYS A 320 -18.16 -26.64 19.39
C LYS A 320 -17.26 -25.68 18.62
N SER A 321 -17.63 -25.36 17.37
CA SER A 321 -16.93 -24.39 16.53
C SER A 321 -17.44 -22.95 16.73
N GLN A 322 -18.41 -22.77 17.62
CA GLN A 322 -19.07 -21.50 17.82
C GLN A 322 -18.12 -20.48 18.45
N HIS A 323 -18.00 -19.32 17.81
CA HIS A 323 -17.40 -18.12 18.39
C HIS A 323 -18.51 -17.11 18.71
N GLY A 324 -18.47 -16.54 19.91
CA GLY A 324 -19.44 -15.55 20.36
C GLY A 324 -20.87 -16.10 20.48
N SER A 325 -21.84 -15.19 20.57
CA SER A 325 -23.26 -15.54 20.52
C SER A 325 -24.03 -14.46 19.77
N MET A 326 -25.09 -14.86 19.07
CA MET A 326 -25.95 -13.93 18.34
C MET A 326 -26.64 -12.96 19.31
N VAL A 327 -26.96 -13.41 20.52
CA VAL A 327 -27.54 -12.56 21.57
C VAL A 327 -26.58 -11.44 21.99
N LYS A 328 -25.29 -11.74 22.16
CA LYS A 328 -24.28 -10.74 22.52
C LYS A 328 -24.04 -9.77 21.37
N LEU A 329 -23.88 -10.28 20.15
CA LEU A 329 -23.68 -9.49 18.93
C LEU A 329 -24.81 -8.47 18.73
N LEU A 330 -26.05 -8.87 19.00
CA LEU A 330 -27.25 -8.05 18.81
C LEU A 330 -27.70 -7.33 20.10
N LYS A 331 -26.84 -7.25 21.11
CA LYS A 331 -27.09 -6.43 22.31
C LYS A 331 -27.09 -4.94 21.96
N THR A 332 -26.17 -4.51 21.10
CA THR A 332 -26.17 -3.17 20.51
C THR A 332 -27.30 -3.06 19.49
N LYS A 333 -27.98 -1.90 19.45
CA LYS A 333 -29.04 -1.63 18.48
C LYS A 333 -28.42 -1.20 17.14
N LEU A 334 -28.42 -2.10 16.17
CA LEU A 334 -27.87 -1.90 14.83
C LEU A 334 -28.96 -1.35 13.90
N GLY A 335 -28.61 -0.38 13.06
CA GLY A 335 -29.54 0.39 12.23
C GLY A 335 -30.31 -0.46 11.21
N ASN A 336 -29.70 -1.50 10.67
CA ASN A 336 -30.30 -2.38 9.68
C ASN A 336 -31.00 -3.62 10.28
N VAL A 337 -31.25 -3.65 11.59
CA VAL A 337 -31.90 -4.75 12.30
C VAL A 337 -33.22 -4.29 12.93
N ALA A 338 -34.33 -4.91 12.53
CA ALA A 338 -35.62 -4.76 13.20
C ALA A 338 -35.69 -5.74 14.39
N TYR A 339 -35.77 -5.21 15.60
CA TYR A 339 -35.84 -5.98 16.85
C TYR A 339 -37.30 -6.26 17.20
N GLN A 340 -37.66 -7.54 17.29
CA GLN A 340 -39.02 -8.03 17.55
C GLN A 340 -39.12 -8.78 18.88
#